data_AF-A9AX32-F1
#
_entry.id   AF-A9AX32-F1
#
_cell.length_a   1.000
_cell.length_b   1.000
_cell.length_c   1.000
_cell.angle_alpha   90.00
_cell.angle_beta   90.00
_cell.angle_gamma   90.00
#
_symmetry.space_group_name_H-M   'P 1'
#
loop_
_entity.id
_entity.type
_entity.pdbx_description
1 polymer ?
#
loop_
_entity_poly.entity_id
_entity_poly.type
_entity_poly.pdbx_seq_one_letter_code
_entity_poly.pdbx_strand_id
1 'polypeptide(L)'
;MQTFFQQLRQPKQSLAQQLDQPFQQWPYRAWLLHSSLAVGGSLIFGGSLNRALPRWSQRGAAWWLTLSSGAGWLVLGPALLLASRGNINSCIQACLVSMSYGETILLIAALLNYVLKSQAYAQQRNLLLVLIANLSMATALAEQLSMIKLARWQTWLLWMLLLNGTGAVCFYRLRHLLAK
;
A
#
# COMPACT_ATOMS: atom_id res chain seq x y z
N MET A 1 15.51 8.14 -17.54
CA MET A 1 14.54 8.15 -16.42
C MET A 1 13.62 6.95 -16.56
N GLN A 2 13.47 6.14 -15.52
CA GLN A 2 12.52 5.03 -15.53
C GLN A 2 11.09 5.54 -15.52
N THR A 3 10.20 4.84 -16.23
CA THR A 3 8.77 5.14 -16.23
C THR A 3 8.04 4.42 -15.09
N PHE A 4 6.87 4.93 -14.71
CA PHE A 4 5.96 4.30 -13.75
C PHE A 4 5.71 2.81 -14.06
N PHE A 5 5.44 2.48 -15.33
CA PHE A 5 5.20 1.09 -15.74
C PHE A 5 6.44 0.21 -15.67
N GLN A 6 7.64 0.75 -15.93
CA GLN A 6 8.88 0.00 -15.76
C GLN A 6 9.12 -0.35 -14.29
N GLN A 7 8.86 0.58 -13.38
CA GLN A 7 8.98 0.35 -11.94
C GLN A 7 8.01 -0.72 -11.43
N LEU A 8 6.79 -0.79 -11.98
CA LEU A 8 5.84 -1.86 -11.67
C LEU A 8 6.19 -3.20 -12.33
N ARG A 9 6.79 -3.22 -13.52
CA ARG A 9 7.09 -4.48 -14.20
C ARG A 9 8.35 -5.14 -13.66
N GLN A 10 9.34 -4.33 -13.28
CA GLN A 10 10.67 -4.78 -12.90
C GLN A 10 11.15 -4.08 -11.62
N PRO A 11 10.43 -4.23 -10.48
CA PRO A 11 10.67 -3.46 -9.28
C PRO A 11 12.10 -3.59 -8.73
N LYS A 12 12.66 -4.81 -8.70
CA LYS A 12 14.04 -5.06 -8.26
C LYS A 12 15.08 -4.36 -9.13
N GLN A 13 14.96 -4.49 -10.45
CA GLN A 13 15.89 -3.87 -11.40
C GLN A 13 15.75 -2.34 -11.34
N SER A 14 14.52 -1.86 -11.14
CA SER A 14 14.24 -0.44 -11.02
C SER A 14 14.94 0.18 -9.82
N LEU A 15 14.93 -0.52 -8.67
CA LEU A 15 15.60 -0.12 -7.45
C LEU A 15 17.12 -0.22 -7.56
N ALA A 16 17.62 -1.31 -8.15
CA ALA A 16 19.06 -1.53 -8.35
C ALA A 16 19.68 -0.39 -9.17
N GLN A 17 19.04 -0.01 -10.26
CA GLN A 17 19.48 1.13 -11.09
C GLN A 17 19.42 2.47 -10.35
N GLN A 18 18.57 2.62 -9.33
CA GLN A 18 18.46 3.87 -8.55
C GLN A 18 19.58 3.98 -7.50
N LEU A 19 20.16 2.87 -7.04
CA LEU A 19 21.23 2.89 -6.03
C LEU A 19 22.47 3.65 -6.51
N ASP A 20 22.73 3.62 -7.81
CA ASP A 20 23.92 4.24 -8.42
C ASP A 20 23.62 5.63 -9.02
N GLN A 21 22.40 6.16 -8.85
CA GLN A 21 21.97 7.41 -9.49
C GLN A 21 22.17 8.65 -8.60
N PRO A 22 22.67 9.76 -9.18
CA PRO A 22 22.75 11.03 -8.47
C PRO A 22 21.36 11.62 -8.22
N PHE A 23 21.24 12.44 -7.17
CA PHE A 23 19.99 13.06 -6.70
C PHE A 23 19.14 13.72 -7.79
N GLN A 24 19.80 14.35 -8.77
CA GLN A 24 19.14 15.12 -9.83
C GLN A 24 18.40 14.25 -10.86
N GLN A 25 18.68 12.95 -10.92
CA GLN A 25 18.08 12.03 -11.91
C GLN A 25 16.89 11.23 -11.37
N TRP A 26 16.42 11.57 -10.18
CA TRP A 26 15.38 10.79 -9.50
C TRP A 26 14.02 10.87 -10.16
N PRO A 27 13.23 9.78 -10.11
CA PRO A 27 11.99 9.65 -10.86
C PRO A 27 10.79 10.28 -10.13
N TYR A 28 10.88 11.56 -9.75
CA TYR A 28 9.84 12.29 -9.01
C TYR A 28 8.45 12.18 -9.65
N ARG A 29 8.38 12.24 -10.99
CA ARG A 29 7.12 12.07 -11.73
C ARG A 29 6.50 10.69 -11.48
N ALA A 30 7.30 9.63 -11.46
CA ALA A 30 6.81 8.29 -11.17
C ALA A 30 6.38 8.17 -9.70
N TRP A 31 7.13 8.76 -8.77
CA TRP A 31 6.75 8.78 -7.35
C TRP A 31 5.41 9.49 -7.09
N LEU A 32 5.17 10.61 -7.78
CA LEU A 32 3.88 11.29 -7.72
C LEU A 32 2.75 10.40 -8.27
N LEU A 33 2.98 9.68 -9.36
CA LEU A 33 1.99 8.75 -9.92
C LEU A 33 1.69 7.59 -8.95
N HIS A 34 2.73 7.00 -8.34
CA HIS A 34 2.57 5.95 -7.32
C HIS A 34 1.83 6.48 -6.08
N SER A 35 2.15 7.69 -5.62
CA SER A 35 1.47 8.30 -4.46
C SER A 35 0.00 8.60 -4.76
N SER A 36 -0.29 9.14 -5.94
CA SER A 36 -1.66 9.39 -6.41
C SER A 36 -2.45 8.10 -6.53
N LEU A 37 -1.82 7.03 -7.06
CA LEU A 37 -2.44 5.71 -7.12
C LEU A 37 -2.69 5.17 -5.72
N ALA A 38 -1.77 5.35 -4.78
CA ALA A 38 -1.91 4.84 -3.43
C ALA A 38 -3.06 5.51 -2.67
N VAL A 39 -3.08 6.85 -2.66
CA VAL A 39 -4.11 7.63 -1.97
C VAL A 39 -5.46 7.49 -2.67
N GLY A 40 -5.47 7.64 -4.00
CA GLY A 40 -6.68 7.54 -4.82
C GLY A 40 -7.28 6.14 -4.78
N GLY A 41 -6.46 5.10 -4.91
CA GLY A 41 -6.86 3.69 -4.81
C GLY A 41 -7.52 3.38 -3.47
N SER A 42 -6.87 3.78 -2.37
CA SER A 42 -7.39 3.59 -1.01
C SER A 42 -8.75 4.28 -0.82
N LEU A 43 -8.89 5.53 -1.30
CA LEU A 43 -10.15 6.28 -1.21
C LEU A 43 -11.27 5.65 -2.04
N ILE A 44 -10.97 5.24 -3.28
CA ILE A 44 -11.94 4.62 -4.19
C ILE A 44 -12.39 3.26 -3.63
N PHE A 45 -11.45 2.42 -3.22
CA PHE A 45 -11.75 1.13 -2.64
C PHE A 45 -12.51 1.27 -1.32
N GLY A 46 -12.03 2.09 -0.39
CA GLY A 46 -12.71 2.37 0.88
C GLY A 46 -14.13 2.92 0.68
N GLY A 47 -14.33 3.81 -0.30
CA GLY A 47 -15.67 4.29 -0.65
C GLY A 47 -16.57 3.20 -1.22
N SER A 48 -16.01 2.28 -2.03
CA SER A 48 -16.75 1.14 -2.57
C SER A 48 -17.24 0.16 -1.49
N LEU A 49 -16.55 0.12 -0.33
CA LEU A 49 -16.89 -0.76 0.78
C LEU A 49 -18.24 -0.45 1.43
N ASN A 50 -18.80 0.76 1.29
CA ASN A 50 -20.16 1.06 1.77
C ASN A 50 -21.18 0.06 1.21
N ARG A 51 -20.99 -0.40 -0.04
CA ARG A 51 -21.85 -1.44 -0.61
C ARG A 51 -21.78 -2.73 0.19
N ALA A 52 -20.59 -3.17 0.60
CA ALA A 52 -20.40 -4.40 1.37
C ALA A 52 -20.63 -4.22 2.89
N LEU A 53 -20.53 -2.98 3.40
CA LEU A 53 -20.65 -2.61 4.81
C LEU A 53 -21.61 -1.40 4.93
N PRO A 54 -22.93 -1.62 4.78
CA PRO A 54 -23.92 -0.54 4.67
C PRO A 54 -24.08 0.33 5.93
N ARG A 55 -23.41 -0.03 7.04
CA ARG A 55 -23.41 0.73 8.30
C ARG A 55 -22.53 1.99 8.25
N TRP A 56 -21.80 2.22 7.16
CA TRP A 56 -20.85 3.32 7.04
C TRP A 56 -21.20 4.22 5.87
N SER A 57 -21.12 5.53 6.06
CA SER A 57 -21.19 6.46 4.94
C SER A 57 -20.02 6.21 3.96
N GLN A 58 -20.25 6.44 2.67
CA GLN A 58 -19.21 6.27 1.64
C GLN A 58 -17.95 7.08 1.97
N ARG A 59 -18.12 8.33 2.42
CA ARG A 59 -16.99 9.19 2.81
C ARG A 59 -16.29 8.67 4.07
N GLY A 60 -17.06 8.23 5.08
CA GLY A 60 -16.49 7.68 6.31
C GLY A 60 -15.65 6.44 6.04
N ALA A 61 -16.14 5.50 5.22
CA ALA A 61 -15.41 4.29 4.87
C ALA A 61 -14.14 4.57 4.05
N ALA A 62 -14.21 5.53 3.11
CA ALA A 62 -13.04 5.98 2.35
C ALA A 62 -11.95 6.55 3.26
N TRP A 63 -12.28 7.54 4.09
CA TRP A 63 -11.31 8.17 4.98
C TRP A 63 -10.76 7.22 6.02
N TRP A 64 -11.61 6.38 6.59
CA TRP A 64 -11.19 5.40 7.59
C TRP A 64 -10.15 4.44 7.04
N LEU A 65 -10.36 3.90 5.84
CA LEU A 65 -9.40 3.00 5.25
C LEU A 65 -8.09 3.74 4.92
N THR A 66 -8.17 4.87 4.20
CA THR A 66 -7.00 5.64 3.76
C THR A 66 -6.15 6.13 4.93
N LEU A 67 -6.77 6.61 6.01
CA LEU A 67 -6.05 7.09 7.19
C LEU A 67 -5.44 5.93 7.98
N SER A 68 -6.15 4.81 8.11
CA SER A 68 -5.62 3.63 8.83
C SER A 68 -4.45 3.00 8.09
N SER A 69 -4.55 2.85 6.77
CA SER A 69 -3.46 2.33 5.93
C SER A 69 -2.29 3.31 5.91
N GLY A 70 -2.56 4.60 5.70
CA GLY A 70 -1.55 5.67 5.69
C GLY A 70 -0.75 5.73 6.99
N ALA A 71 -1.40 5.64 8.15
CA ALA A 71 -0.73 5.62 9.45
C ALA A 71 0.23 4.42 9.58
N GLY A 72 -0.19 3.23 9.11
CA GLY A 72 0.69 2.06 9.06
C GLY A 72 1.96 2.31 8.27
N TRP A 73 1.84 2.92 7.07
CA TRP A 73 2.98 3.25 6.23
C TRP A 73 3.88 4.34 6.81
N LEU A 74 3.29 5.32 7.51
CA LEU A 74 4.05 6.36 8.23
C LEU A 74 4.88 5.80 9.38
N VAL A 75 4.49 4.66 9.97
CA VAL A 75 5.29 3.97 10.99
C VAL A 75 6.29 3.00 10.34
N LEU A 76 5.86 2.26 9.32
CA LEU A 76 6.72 1.30 8.62
C LEU A 76 7.90 2.00 7.92
N GLY A 77 7.66 3.12 7.22
CA GLY A 77 8.68 3.83 6.44
C GLY A 77 9.93 4.20 7.26
N PRO A 78 9.80 4.92 8.39
CA PRO A 78 10.91 5.22 9.28
C PRO A 78 11.61 3.97 9.83
N ALA A 79 10.88 2.92 10.17
CA ALA A 79 11.49 1.67 10.65
C ALA A 79 12.32 0.98 9.55
N LEU A 80 11.83 0.96 8.32
CA LEU A 80 12.58 0.45 7.17
C LEU A 80 13.81 1.30 6.89
N LEU A 81 13.73 2.62 7.08
CA LEU A 81 14.86 3.52 6.92
C LEU A 81 15.98 3.22 7.92
N LEU A 82 15.61 2.99 9.19
CA LEU A 82 16.57 2.59 10.21
C LEU A 82 17.18 1.22 9.89
N ALA A 83 16.35 0.26 9.49
CA ALA A 83 16.80 -1.09 9.16
C ALA A 83 17.69 -1.13 7.90
N SER A 84 17.46 -0.24 6.93
CA SER A 84 18.24 -0.11 5.70
C SER A 84 19.49 0.75 5.83
N ARG A 85 19.82 1.21 7.04
CA ARG A 85 20.97 2.07 7.35
C ARG A 85 20.94 3.41 6.60
N GLY A 86 19.76 4.02 6.50
CA GLY A 86 19.63 5.39 5.99
C GLY A 86 19.45 5.49 4.47
N ASN A 87 19.15 4.40 3.76
CA ASN A 87 18.91 4.44 2.32
C ASN A 87 17.50 4.95 1.98
N ILE A 88 17.28 6.25 2.26
CA ILE A 88 15.97 6.93 2.19
C ILE A 88 15.26 6.67 0.87
N ASN A 89 15.96 6.88 -0.25
CA ASN A 89 15.32 6.91 -1.56
C ASN A 89 14.93 5.53 -2.03
N SER A 90 15.78 4.54 -1.74
CA SER A 90 15.44 3.14 -1.98
C SER A 90 14.26 2.71 -1.14
N CYS A 91 14.16 3.15 0.12
CA CYS A 91 12.99 2.89 0.95
C CYS A 91 11.73 3.56 0.41
N ILE A 92 11.79 4.83 0.00
CA ILE A 92 10.66 5.56 -0.59
C ILE A 92 10.18 4.84 -1.85
N GLN A 93 11.07 4.57 -2.80
CA GLN A 93 10.73 3.87 -4.03
C GLN A 93 10.12 2.50 -3.74
N ALA A 94 10.77 1.69 -2.88
CA ALA A 94 10.28 0.36 -2.54
C ALA A 94 8.89 0.43 -1.90
N CYS A 95 8.63 1.39 -1.00
CA CYS A 95 7.32 1.59 -0.40
C CYS A 95 6.27 2.00 -1.44
N LEU A 96 6.54 3.02 -2.26
CA LEU A 96 5.61 3.54 -3.27
C LEU A 96 5.24 2.50 -4.33
N VAL A 97 6.24 1.78 -4.84
CA VAL A 97 6.02 0.69 -5.79
C VAL A 97 5.21 -0.41 -5.12
N SER A 98 5.55 -0.81 -3.89
CA SER A 98 4.80 -1.84 -3.16
C SER A 98 3.36 -1.44 -2.92
N MET A 99 3.08 -0.23 -2.42
CA MET A 99 1.71 0.31 -2.28
C MET A 99 0.93 0.18 -3.59
N SER A 100 1.56 0.53 -4.71
CA SER A 100 0.90 0.50 -6.02
C SER A 100 0.47 -0.89 -6.46
N TYR A 101 1.20 -1.95 -6.09
CA TYR A 101 0.78 -3.33 -6.35
C TYR A 101 -0.52 -3.66 -5.62
N GLY A 102 -0.58 -3.37 -4.31
CA GLY A 102 -1.78 -3.63 -3.52
C GLY A 102 -2.96 -2.80 -4.00
N GLU A 103 -2.73 -1.52 -4.27
CA GLU A 103 -3.79 -0.58 -4.66
C GLU A 103 -4.35 -0.86 -6.04
N THR A 104 -3.54 -1.41 -6.95
CA THR A 104 -4.06 -1.94 -8.23
C THR A 104 -5.06 -3.07 -8.00
N ILE A 105 -4.76 -3.99 -7.07
CA ILE A 105 -5.68 -5.09 -6.71
C ILE A 105 -6.94 -4.54 -6.02
N LEU A 106 -6.79 -3.55 -5.13
CA LEU A 106 -7.91 -2.92 -4.44
C LEU A 106 -8.80 -2.10 -5.38
N LEU A 107 -8.25 -1.47 -6.41
CA LEU A 107 -9.03 -0.82 -7.47
C LEU A 107 -9.85 -1.83 -8.28
N ILE A 108 -9.28 -3.00 -8.58
CA ILE A 108 -10.03 -4.11 -9.19
C ILE A 108 -11.17 -4.54 -8.25
N ALA A 109 -10.89 -4.66 -6.95
CA ALA A 109 -11.90 -4.98 -5.94
C ALA A 109 -13.01 -3.92 -5.89
N ALA A 110 -12.67 -2.63 -5.99
CA ALA A 110 -13.61 -1.54 -6.06
C ALA A 110 -14.51 -1.66 -7.30
N LEU A 111 -13.92 -1.91 -8.47
CA LEU A 111 -14.66 -2.14 -9.71
C LEU A 111 -15.61 -3.33 -9.58
N LEU A 112 -15.16 -4.44 -8.98
CA LEU A 112 -16.02 -5.59 -8.69
C LEU A 112 -17.18 -5.23 -7.76
N ASN A 113 -16.96 -4.40 -6.74
CA ASN A 113 -18.04 -3.88 -5.88
C ASN A 113 -19.02 -2.98 -6.66
N TYR A 114 -18.55 -2.29 -7.70
CA TYR A 114 -19.42 -1.47 -8.55
C TYR A 114 -20.27 -2.29 -9.52
N VAL A 115 -19.67 -3.32 -10.13
CA VAL A 115 -20.28 -4.16 -11.17
C VAL A 115 -21.16 -5.26 -10.57
N LEU A 116 -20.66 -5.96 -9.54
CA LEU A 116 -21.39 -7.05 -8.89
C LEU A 116 -22.36 -6.46 -7.88
N LYS A 117 -23.63 -6.31 -8.30
CA LYS A 117 -24.72 -5.83 -7.43
C LYS A 117 -25.08 -6.79 -6.30
N SER A 118 -24.60 -8.05 -6.37
CA SER A 118 -24.88 -9.05 -5.35
C SER A 118 -24.11 -8.78 -4.05
N GLN A 119 -24.86 -8.70 -2.96
CA GLN A 119 -24.33 -8.60 -1.60
C GLN A 119 -23.97 -9.95 -1.01
N ALA A 120 -24.54 -11.03 -1.55
CA ALA A 120 -24.12 -12.38 -1.21
C ALA A 120 -22.64 -12.49 -1.59
N TYR A 121 -21.78 -12.72 -0.59
CA TYR A 121 -20.32 -12.83 -0.70
C TYR A 121 -19.51 -11.53 -0.84
N ALA A 122 -20.13 -10.34 -0.79
CA ALA A 122 -19.38 -9.09 -0.92
C ALA A 122 -18.29 -8.94 0.15
N GLN A 123 -18.59 -9.31 1.40
CA GLN A 123 -17.63 -9.24 2.50
C GLN A 123 -16.46 -10.23 2.32
N GLN A 124 -16.74 -11.50 2.04
CA GLN A 124 -15.71 -12.53 1.83
C GLN A 124 -14.80 -12.20 0.65
N ARG A 125 -15.38 -11.71 -0.46
CA ARG A 125 -14.63 -11.26 -1.64
C ARG A 125 -13.69 -10.11 -1.29
N ASN A 126 -14.18 -9.08 -0.60
CA ASN A 126 -13.35 -7.94 -0.21
C ASN A 126 -12.24 -8.35 0.76
N LEU A 127 -12.51 -9.22 1.72
CA LEU A 127 -11.49 -9.76 2.63
C LEU A 127 -10.40 -10.53 1.87
N LEU A 128 -10.80 -11.40 0.93
CA LEU A 128 -9.85 -12.15 0.10
C LEU A 128 -9.00 -11.21 -0.75
N LEU A 129 -9.59 -10.21 -1.39
CA LEU A 129 -8.85 -9.26 -2.22
C LEU A 129 -7.91 -8.36 -1.39
N VAL A 130 -8.32 -7.96 -0.18
CA VAL A 130 -7.44 -7.27 0.76
C VAL A 130 -6.27 -8.16 1.19
N LEU A 131 -6.52 -9.45 1.45
CA LEU A 131 -5.46 -10.40 1.78
C LEU A 131 -4.47 -10.56 0.62
N ILE A 132 -4.97 -10.76 -0.59
CA ILE A 132 -4.14 -10.88 -1.80
C ILE A 132 -3.32 -9.60 -2.00
N ALA A 133 -3.95 -8.43 -1.92
CA ALA A 133 -3.27 -7.15 -2.02
C ALA A 133 -2.15 -7.03 -0.97
N ASN A 134 -2.44 -7.34 0.29
CA ASN A 134 -1.48 -7.24 1.39
C ASN A 134 -0.28 -8.19 1.18
N LEU A 135 -0.52 -9.44 0.77
CA LEU A 135 0.54 -10.41 0.45
C LEU A 135 1.38 -9.97 -0.76
N SER A 136 0.74 -9.45 -1.82
CA SER A 136 1.44 -8.93 -3.00
C SER A 136 2.35 -7.75 -2.64
N MET A 137 1.86 -6.81 -1.82
CA MET A 137 2.67 -5.67 -1.36
C MET A 137 3.84 -6.12 -0.49
N ALA A 138 3.60 -6.97 0.52
CA ALA A 138 4.64 -7.47 1.42
C ALA A 138 5.74 -8.21 0.64
N THR A 139 5.34 -9.03 -0.32
CA THR A 139 6.26 -9.77 -1.19
C THR A 139 7.08 -8.81 -2.05
N ALA A 140 6.43 -7.90 -2.77
CA ALA A 140 7.12 -6.90 -3.62
C ALA A 140 8.09 -6.04 -2.80
N LEU A 141 7.74 -5.70 -1.56
CA LEU A 141 8.60 -4.93 -0.67
C LEU A 141 9.82 -5.73 -0.23
N ALA A 142 9.62 -6.95 0.29
CA ALA A 142 10.70 -7.82 0.74
C ALA A 142 11.67 -8.16 -0.40
N GLU A 143 11.12 -8.34 -1.60
CA GLU A 143 11.88 -8.55 -2.82
C GLU A 143 12.75 -7.35 -3.19
N GLN A 144 12.19 -6.14 -3.18
CA GLN A 144 12.93 -4.92 -3.46
C GLN A 144 14.00 -4.65 -2.40
N LEU A 145 13.64 -4.69 -1.12
CA LEU A 145 14.58 -4.36 -0.03
C LEU A 145 15.72 -5.36 0.12
N SER A 146 15.58 -6.57 -0.43
CA SER A 146 16.71 -7.50 -0.53
C SER A 146 17.87 -6.96 -1.38
N MET A 147 17.61 -6.02 -2.31
CA MET A 147 18.66 -5.34 -3.09
C MET A 147 19.51 -4.40 -2.24
N ILE A 148 18.98 -3.88 -1.13
CA ILE A 148 19.70 -3.02 -0.18
C ILE A 148 20.15 -3.78 1.07
N LYS A 149 20.34 -5.10 0.93
CA LYS A 149 20.84 -6.03 1.97
C LYS A 149 19.92 -6.17 3.20
N LEU A 150 18.65 -5.77 3.11
CA LEU A 150 17.67 -6.07 4.16
C LEU A 150 17.15 -7.49 3.95
N ALA A 151 17.17 -8.32 5.00
CA ALA A 151 16.71 -9.69 4.86
C ALA A 151 15.19 -9.73 4.64
N ARG A 152 14.72 -10.66 3.80
CA ARG A 152 13.28 -10.78 3.50
C ARG A 152 12.47 -11.00 4.78
N TRP A 153 12.93 -11.88 5.66
CA TRP A 153 12.24 -12.17 6.92
C TRP A 153 12.12 -10.93 7.82
N GLN A 154 13.12 -10.04 7.84
CA GLN A 154 13.06 -8.78 8.59
C GLN A 154 11.97 -7.87 8.02
N THR A 155 11.88 -7.82 6.69
CA THR A 155 10.83 -7.03 6.02
C THR A 155 9.44 -7.57 6.36
N TRP A 156 9.25 -8.89 6.31
CA TRP A 156 8.00 -9.54 6.73
C TRP A 156 7.67 -9.30 8.20
N LEU A 157 8.65 -9.37 9.09
CA LEU A 157 8.46 -9.08 10.52
C LEU A 157 8.02 -7.63 10.74
N LEU A 158 8.73 -6.67 10.14
CA LEU A 158 8.39 -5.25 10.22
C LEU A 158 7.01 -4.96 9.62
N TRP A 159 6.68 -5.62 8.51
CA TRP A 159 5.36 -5.54 7.90
C TRP A 159 4.25 -6.02 8.85
N MET A 160 4.41 -7.20 9.44
CA MET A 160 3.42 -7.77 10.35
C MET A 160 3.27 -6.97 11.64
N LEU A 161 4.38 -6.54 12.25
CA LEU A 161 4.35 -5.83 13.53
C LEU A 161 3.94 -4.37 13.38
N LEU A 162 4.51 -3.66 12.40
CA LEU A 162 4.34 -2.22 12.29
C LEU A 162 3.19 -1.87 11.37
N LEU A 163 3.17 -2.38 10.14
CA LEU A 163 2.12 -2.02 9.19
C LEU A 163 0.77 -2.60 9.62
N ASN A 164 0.69 -3.92 9.80
CA ASN A 164 -0.54 -4.58 10.19
C ASN A 164 -0.93 -4.24 11.64
N GLY A 165 0.04 -4.20 12.57
CA GLY A 165 -0.22 -3.83 13.96
C GLY A 165 -0.74 -2.39 14.12
N THR A 166 -0.04 -1.40 13.56
CA THR A 166 -0.49 0.00 13.58
C THR A 166 -1.81 0.15 12.82
N GLY A 167 -1.92 -0.49 11.67
CA GLY A 167 -3.14 -0.52 10.88
C GLY A 167 -4.33 -1.02 11.68
N ALA A 168 -4.21 -2.13 12.42
CA ALA A 168 -5.27 -2.67 13.26
C ALA A 168 -5.67 -1.71 14.40
N VAL A 169 -4.69 -1.10 15.07
CA VAL A 169 -4.94 -0.12 16.14
C VAL A 169 -5.66 1.12 15.60
N CYS A 170 -5.15 1.70 14.50
CA CYS A 170 -5.77 2.86 13.85
C CYS A 170 -7.16 2.53 13.32
N PHE A 171 -7.34 1.36 12.71
CA PHE A 171 -8.61 0.89 12.19
C PHE A 171 -9.66 0.78 13.30
N TYR A 172 -9.29 0.22 14.45
CA TYR A 172 -10.15 0.16 15.63
C TYR A 172 -10.50 1.56 16.16
N ARG A 173 -9.50 2.42 16.37
CA ARG A 173 -9.71 3.78 16.91
C ARG A 173 -10.53 4.67 15.98
N LEU A 174 -10.18 4.72 14.70
CA LEU A 174 -10.85 5.55 13.71
C LEU A 174 -12.27 5.05 13.42
N ARG A 175 -12.54 3.75 13.56
CA ARG A 175 -13.91 3.22 13.51
C ARG A 175 -14.81 3.86 14.56
N HIS A 176 -14.32 4.10 15.77
CA HIS A 176 -15.13 4.77 16.79
C HIS A 176 -15.33 6.27 16.54
N LEU A 177 -14.36 6.91 15.87
CA LEU A 177 -14.40 8.35 15.60
C LEU A 177 -15.23 8.71 14.36
N LEU A 178 -15.19 7.85 13.33
CA LEU A 178 -15.77 8.10 12.00
C LEU A 178 -17.09 7.36 11.74
N ALA A 179 -17.53 6.48 12.64
CA ALA A 179 -18.84 5.80 12.53
C ALA A 179 -20.03 6.64 13.03
N LYS A 180 -19.88 7.97 13.06
CA LYS A 180 -20.98 8.93 13.26
C LYS A 180 -21.47 9.42 11.91
#